data_AF-A0A523VIY0-F1
#
_entry.id   AF-A0A523VIY0-F1
#
_cell.length_a   1.000
_cell.length_b   1.000
_cell.length_c   1.000
_cell.angle_alpha   90.00
_cell.angle_beta   90.00
_cell.angle_gamma   90.00
#
_symmetry.space_group_name_H-M   'P 1'
#
loop_
_entity.id
_entity.type
_entity.pdbx_description
1 polymer ?
#
loop_
_entity_poly.entity_id
_entity_poly.type
_entity_poly.pdbx_seq_one_letter_code
_entity_poly.pdbx_strand_id
1 'polypeptide(L)' 'MLQDHEKIYLERLRKLSGEKRMEITSELFDTIKEIAKAGIKHQNPQISSKKLAIELTKRLAK' A
#
# COMPACT_ATOMS: atom_id res chain seq x y z
N MET A 1 -18.30 6.99 16.22
CA MET A 1 -19.23 6.10 15.50
C MET A 1 -18.62 5.81 14.14
N LEU A 2 -18.53 4.53 13.74
CA LEU A 2 -18.08 4.16 12.40
C LEU A 2 -19.10 4.64 11.35
N GLN A 3 -18.61 5.13 10.22
CA GLN A 3 -19.46 5.46 9.09
C GLN A 3 -20.03 4.19 8.47
N ASP A 4 -21.18 4.27 7.80
CA ASP A 4 -21.88 3.06 7.32
C ASP A 4 -21.07 2.28 6.28
N HIS A 5 -20.25 2.96 5.48
CA HIS A 5 -19.35 2.30 4.54
C HIS A 5 -18.23 1.52 5.23
N GLU A 6 -17.70 2.01 6.36
CA GLU A 6 -16.68 1.32 7.15
C GLU A 6 -17.26 0.04 7.77
N LYS A 7 -18.51 0.09 8.27
CA LYS A 7 -19.19 -1.09 8.80
C LYS A 7 -19.35 -2.16 7.73
N ILE A 8 -19.84 -1.79 6.54
CA ILE A 8 -20.03 -2.72 5.41
C ILE A 8 -18.68 -3.34 4.99
N TYR A 9 -17.62 -2.54 4.94
CA TYR A 9 -16.29 -3.02 4.63
C TYR A 9 -15.79 -4.04 5.67
N LEU A 10 -15.92 -3.74 6.95
CA LEU A 10 -15.50 -4.63 8.03
C LEU A 10 -16.32 -5.93 8.07
N GLU A 11 -17.62 -5.87 7.79
CA GLU A 11 -18.46 -7.07 7.68
C GLU A 11 -18.02 -7.97 6.52
N ARG A 12 -17.65 -7.39 5.37
CA ARG A 12 -17.10 -8.15 4.24
C ARG A 12 -15.77 -8.80 4.62
N LEU A 13 -14.86 -8.06 5.26
CA LEU A 13 -13.58 -8.60 5.72
C LEU A 13 -13.72 -9.74 6.73
N ARG A 14 -14.72 -9.68 7.62
CA ARG A 14 -14.98 -10.73 8.62
C ARG A 14 -15.41 -12.06 7.99
N LYS A 15 -16.08 -12.00 6.84
CA LYS A 15 -16.51 -13.20 6.09
C LYS A 15 -15.36 -13.89 5.34
N LEU A 16 -14.20 -13.24 5.21
CA LEU A 16 -13.03 -13.80 4.55
C LEU A 16 -12.21 -14.67 5.51
N SER A 17 -11.53 -15.68 4.96
CA SER A 17 -10.52 -16.45 5.69
C SER A 17 -9.33 -15.56 6.08
N GLY A 18 -8.56 -15.98 7.08
CA GLY A 18 -7.32 -15.30 7.46
C GLY A 18 -6.34 -15.18 6.28
N GLU A 19 -6.19 -16.25 5.52
CA GLU A 19 -5.36 -16.30 4.30
C GLU A 19 -5.82 -15.27 3.26
N LYS A 20 -7.13 -15.19 2.98
CA LYS A 20 -7.64 -14.24 1.99
C LYS A 20 -7.47 -12.79 2.42
N ARG A 21 -7.57 -12.50 3.73
CA ARG A 21 -7.26 -11.18 4.28
C ARG A 21 -5.78 -10.83 4.11
N MET A 22 -4.89 -11.79 4.32
CA MET A 22 -3.45 -11.60 4.11
C MET A 22 -3.11 -11.35 2.64
N GLU A 23 -3.72 -12.10 1.72
CA GLU A 23 -3.57 -11.90 0.28
C GLU A 23 -3.96 -10.48 -0.14
N ILE A 24 -5.15 -10.02 0.27
CA ILE A 24 -5.62 -8.65 0.01
C ILE A 24 -4.65 -7.61 0.57
N THR A 25 -4.15 -7.82 1.80
CA THR A 25 -3.19 -6.90 2.43
C THR A 25 -1.88 -6.85 1.65
N SER A 26 -1.41 -7.99 1.16
CA SER A 26 -0.19 -8.07 0.33
C SER A 26 -0.36 -7.33 -0.99
N GLU A 27 -1.47 -7.57 -1.70
CA GLU A 27 -1.79 -6.89 -2.97
C GLU A 27 -1.90 -5.37 -2.79
N LEU A 28 -2.56 -4.93 -1.71
CA LEU A 28 -2.65 -3.51 -1.36
C LEU A 28 -1.27 -2.92 -1.09
N PHE A 29 -0.43 -3.63 -0.34
CA PHE A 29 0.92 -3.17 -0.05
C PHE A 29 1.78 -3.04 -1.31
N ASP A 30 1.69 -3.99 -2.23
CA ASP A 30 2.41 -3.93 -3.51
C ASP A 30 1.89 -2.80 -4.41
N THR A 31 0.58 -2.56 -4.42
CA THR A 31 -0.02 -1.42 -5.12
C THR A 31 0.51 -0.09 -4.56
N ILE A 32 0.56 0.05 -3.24
CA ILE A 32 1.09 1.25 -2.57
C ILE A 32 2.58 1.45 -2.92
N LYS A 33 3.38 0.38 -2.97
CA LYS A 33 4.79 0.47 -3.40
C LYS A 33 4.94 1.04 -4.80
N GLU A 34 4.13 0.58 -5.76
CA GLU A 34 4.22 1.05 -7.14
C GLU A 34 3.79 2.51 -7.28
N ILE A 35 2.72 2.91 -6.58
CA ILE A 35 2.30 4.32 -6.51
C ILE A 35 3.44 5.18 -5.92
N ALA A 36 4.05 4.74 -4.82
CA ALA A 36 5.15 5.45 -4.18
C ALA A 36 6.37 5.58 -5.11
N LYS A 37 6.76 4.50 -5.81
CA LYS A 37 7.84 4.52 -6.80
C LYS A 37 7.54 5.50 -7.94
N ALA A 38 6.32 5.48 -8.47
CA ALA A 38 5.89 6.39 -9.53
C ALA A 38 5.98 7.85 -9.07
N GLY A 39 5.50 8.15 -7.86
CA GLY A 39 5.60 9.47 -7.26
C GLY A 39 7.05 9.94 -7.05
N ILE A 40 7.95 9.06 -6.59
CA ILE A 40 9.38 9.38 -6.42
C ILE A 40 10.01 9.70 -7.79
N LYS A 41 9.77 8.86 -8.79
CA LYS A 41 10.30 9.06 -10.15
C LYS A 41 9.74 10.32 -10.81
N HIS A 42 8.47 10.63 -10.59
CA HIS A 42 7.87 11.87 -11.08
C HIS A 42 8.54 13.10 -10.49
N GLN A 43 8.82 13.09 -9.19
CA GLN A 43 9.51 14.19 -8.49
C GLN A 43 11.02 14.25 -8.81
N ASN A 44 11.64 13.12 -9.17
CA ASN A 44 13.06 13.04 -9.48
C ASN A 44 13.31 12.04 -10.64
N PRO A 45 13.16 12.48 -11.91
CA PRO A 45 13.18 11.59 -13.08
C PRO A 45 14.49 10.85 -13.29
N GLN A 46 15.62 11.40 -12.84
CA GLN A 46 16.96 10.84 -13.00
C GLN A 46 17.47 10.16 -11.71
N ILE A 47 16.57 9.80 -10.79
CA ILE A 47 16.94 9.13 -9.56
C ILE A 47 17.60 7.77 -9.85
N SER A 48 18.77 7.53 -9.24
CA SER A 48 19.42 6.23 -9.36
C SER A 48 18.66 5.15 -8.60
N SER A 49 18.75 3.90 -9.03
CA SER A 49 18.05 2.77 -8.39
C SER A 49 18.36 2.66 -6.89
N LYS A 50 19.62 2.93 -6.48
CA LYS A 50 20.03 2.94 -5.07
C LYS A 50 19.31 4.04 -4.28
N LYS A 51 19.19 5.24 -4.83
CA LYS A 51 18.48 6.36 -4.18
C LYS A 51 16.97 6.13 -4.15
N LEU A 52 16.41 5.54 -5.21
CA LEU A 52 14.98 5.16 -5.27
C LEU A 52 14.64 4.16 -4.15
N ALA A 53 15.47 3.14 -3.93
CA ALA A 53 15.26 2.18 -2.86
C ALA A 53 15.27 2.85 -1.46
N ILE A 54 16.24 3.72 -1.20
CA ILE A 54 16.33 4.46 0.07
C ILE A 54 15.08 5.32 0.28
N GLU A 55 14.66 6.07 -0.74
CA GLU A 55 13.51 6.96 -0.65
C GLU A 55 12.19 6.21 -0.52
N LEU A 56 12.05 5.07 -1.22
CA LEU A 56 10.90 4.19 -1.08
C LEU A 56 10.79 3.64 0.35
N THR A 57 11.89 3.15 0.92
CA THR A 57 11.92 2.68 2.31
C THR A 57 11.52 3.78 3.28
N LYS A 58 12.02 5.01 3.12
CA LYS A 58 11.63 6.15 3.96
C LYS A 58 10.13 6.45 3.91
N ARG A 59 9.47 6.26 2.75
CA ARG A 59 8.04 6.50 2.60
C ARG A 59 7.17 5.40 3.21
N LEU A 60 7.63 4.15 3.13
CA LEU A 60 6.86 2.99 3.58
C LEU A 60 7.09 2.62 5.06
N ALA A 61 8.22 3.01 5.64
CA ALA A 61 8.55 2.73 7.04
C ALA A 61 7.99 3.77 8.03
N LYS A 62 7.14 4.69 7.55
CA LYS A 62 6.54 5.78 8.31
C LYS A 62 5.12 5.40 8.75
#